data_AF-A0A3C0TPK0-F1
#
_entry.id   AF-A0A3C0TPK0-F1
#
_cell.length_a   1.000
_cell.length_b   1.000
_cell.length_c   1.000
_cell.angle_alpha   90.00
_cell.angle_beta   90.00
_cell.angle_gamma   90.00
#
_symmetry.space_group_name_H-M   'P 1'
#
loop_
_entity.id
_entity.type
_entity.pdbx_description
1 polymer ?
#
loop_
_entity_poly.entity_id
_entity_poly.type
_entity_poly.pdbx_seq_one_letter_code
_entity_poly.pdbx_strand_id
1 'polypeptide(L)'
;METNLYKNLDVWQLSVNLIKDIYKSAASLPKSEEYILKQQLKRAVVSVALNIAEGKHRKTAKDFANFLNISAASLAEVDAILTIC
;
A
#
# COMPACT_ATOMS: atom_id res chain seq x y z
N MET A 1 -13.91 22.22 11.40
CA MET A 1 -12.57 22.34 10.79
C MET A 1 -12.08 20.94 10.48
N GLU A 2 -11.87 20.61 9.20
CA GLU A 2 -11.46 19.28 8.72
C GLU A 2 -10.00 18.99 9.11
N THR A 3 -9.76 18.38 10.27
CA THR A 3 -8.40 18.07 10.75
C THR A 3 -8.01 16.59 10.63
N ASN A 4 -8.78 15.78 9.91
CA ASN A 4 -8.55 14.33 9.76
C ASN A 4 -8.33 13.87 8.31
N LEU A 5 -7.86 14.75 7.42
CA LEU A 5 -7.48 14.32 6.08
C LEU A 5 -6.21 13.47 6.15
N TYR A 6 -6.34 12.17 5.92
CA TYR A 6 -5.22 11.24 5.72
C TYR A 6 -4.23 11.71 4.65
N LYS A 7 -4.66 12.58 3.74
CA LYS A 7 -3.82 13.19 2.69
C LYS A 7 -2.67 14.03 3.26
N ASN A 8 -2.80 14.52 4.48
CA ASN A 8 -1.75 15.29 5.16
C ASN A 8 -0.72 14.40 5.87
N LEU A 9 -0.92 13.08 5.90
CA LEU A 9 0.05 12.17 6.49
C LEU A 9 1.18 11.91 5.49
N ASP A 10 2.42 12.16 5.90
CA ASP A 10 3.61 11.88 5.08
C ASP A 10 3.64 10.41 4.63
N VAL A 11 3.34 9.48 5.55
CA VAL A 11 3.30 8.04 5.24
C VAL A 11 2.26 7.70 4.16
N TRP A 12 1.15 8.44 4.09
CA TRP A 12 0.17 8.24 3.02
C TRP A 12 0.69 8.78 1.69
N GLN A 13 1.27 9.98 1.68
CA GLN A 13 1.85 10.56 0.46
C GLN A 13 2.99 9.69 -0.10
N LEU A 14 3.84 9.17 0.78
CA LEU A 14 4.90 8.21 0.44
C LEU A 14 4.30 6.93 -0.14
N SER A 15 3.23 6.39 0.44
CA SER A 15 2.56 5.21 -0.09
C SER A 15 1.96 5.44 -1.49
N VAL A 16 1.45 6.65 -1.77
CA VAL A 16 0.94 7.01 -3.11
C VAL A 16 2.07 7.09 -4.14
N ASN A 17 3.24 7.60 -3.75
CA ASN A 17 4.41 7.60 -4.62
C ASN A 17 4.93 6.18 -4.86
N LEU A 18 4.98 5.35 -3.81
CA LEU A 18 5.34 3.94 -3.91
C LEU A 18 4.44 3.19 -4.89
N ILE A 19 3.12 3.43 -4.87
CA ILE A 19 2.19 2.82 -5.85
C ILE A 19 2.62 3.12 -7.28
N LYS A 20 3.00 4.36 -7.59
CA LYS A 20 3.41 4.75 -8.95
C LYS A 20 4.68 4.00 -9.37
N ASP A 21 5.65 3.87 -8.47
CA ASP A 21 6.91 3.22 -8.78
C ASP A 21 6.74 1.70 -8.91
N ILE A 22 5.95 1.09 -8.02
CA ILE A 22 5.57 -0.33 -8.16
C ILE A 22 4.80 -0.59 -9.44
N TYR A 23 3.90 0.30 -9.87
CA TYR A 23 3.17 0.12 -11.13
C TYR A 23 4.10 0.16 -12.35
N LYS A 24 5.17 0.98 -12.31
CA LYS A 24 6.21 0.98 -13.34
C LYS A 24 7.01 -0.31 -13.31
N SER A 25 7.49 -0.75 -12.15
CA SER A 25 8.24 -2.02 -12.01
C SER A 25 7.40 -3.23 -12.42
N ALA A 26 6.12 -3.25 -12.05
CA ALA A 26 5.19 -4.31 -12.42
C ALA A 26 4.93 -4.35 -13.94
N ALA A 27 5.16 -3.26 -14.67
CA ALA A 27 5.01 -3.22 -16.12
C ALA A 27 6.13 -3.96 -16.87
N SER A 28 7.30 -4.17 -16.25
CA SER A 28 8.40 -4.92 -16.88
C SER A 28 8.29 -6.44 -16.71
N LEU A 29 7.36 -6.93 -15.88
CA LEU A 29 7.12 -8.36 -15.75
C LEU A 29 6.53 -8.95 -17.04
N PRO A 30 6.91 -10.19 -17.41
CA PRO A 30 6.39 -10.83 -18.61
C PRO A 30 4.87 -11.03 -18.51
N LYS A 31 4.20 -11.10 -19.67
CA LYS A 31 2.74 -11.28 -19.73
C LYS A 31 2.25 -12.55 -19.04
N SER A 32 3.10 -13.58 -18.93
CA SER A 32 2.79 -14.82 -18.19
C SER A 32 2.48 -14.56 -16.71
N GLU A 33 3.03 -13.49 -16.13
CA GLU A 33 2.86 -13.13 -14.72
C GLU A 33 1.73 -12.12 -14.48
N GLU A 34 0.95 -11.75 -15.50
CA GLU A 34 -0.09 -10.70 -15.39
C GLU A 34 -1.09 -10.97 -14.27
N TYR A 35 -1.53 -12.23 -14.16
CA TYR A 35 -2.54 -12.66 -13.17
C TYR A 35 -1.94 -13.26 -11.89
N ILE A 36 -0.61 -13.41 -11.82
CA ILE A 36 0.08 -13.98 -10.66
C ILE A 36 0.83 -12.84 -9.96
N LEU A 37 2.12 -12.64 -10.27
CA LEU A 37 2.95 -11.69 -9.53
C LEU A 37 2.53 -10.24 -9.76
N LYS A 38 2.16 -9.87 -11.00
CA LYS A 38 1.81 -8.49 -11.33
C LYS A 38 0.51 -8.04 -10.66
N GLN A 39 -0.52 -8.88 -10.67
CA GLN A 39 -1.78 -8.58 -9.99
C GLN A 39 -1.59 -8.54 -8.47
N GLN A 40 -0.86 -9.51 -7.89
CA GLN A 40 -0.60 -9.55 -6.45
C GLN A 40 0.21 -8.33 -5.98
N LEU A 41 1.27 -7.96 -6.71
CA LEU A 41 2.11 -6.81 -6.40
C LEU A 41 1.30 -5.49 -6.41
N LYS A 42 0.46 -5.29 -7.43
CA LYS A 42 -0.42 -4.11 -7.52
C LYS A 42 -1.44 -4.06 -6.38
N ARG A 43 -2.04 -5.20 -6.02
CA ARG A 43 -3.02 -5.27 -4.91
C ARG A 43 -2.36 -4.97 -3.58
N ALA A 44 -1.20 -5.56 -3.31
CA ALA A 44 -0.45 -5.37 -2.08
C ALA A 44 -0.06 -3.89 -1.89
N VAL A 45 0.54 -3.26 -2.92
CA VAL A 45 0.97 -1.84 -2.80
C VAL A 45 -0.21 -0.87 -2.64
N VAL A 46 -1.34 -1.12 -3.30
CA VAL A 46 -2.55 -0.29 -3.14
C VAL A 46 -3.13 -0.45 -1.73
N SER A 47 -3.12 -1.67 -1.18
CA SER A 47 -3.57 -1.96 0.19
C SER A 47 -2.84 -1.13 1.25
N VAL A 48 -1.55 -0.83 1.05
CA VAL A 48 -0.75 0.03 1.96
C VAL A 48 -1.43 1.39 2.16
N ALA A 49 -1.73 2.10 1.06
CA ALA A 49 -2.32 3.44 1.10
C ALA A 49 -3.78 3.42 1.59
N LEU A 50 -4.54 2.40 1.17
CA LEU A 50 -5.95 2.26 1.56
C LEU A 50 -6.11 2.04 3.06
N ASN A 51 -5.28 1.17 3.66
CA ASN A 51 -5.32 0.93 5.10
C ASN A 51 -4.92 2.17 5.91
N ILE A 52 -3.94 2.95 5.46
CA ILE A 52 -3.58 4.22 6.12
C ILE A 52 -4.76 5.19 6.09
N ALA A 53 -5.40 5.35 4.93
CA ALA A 53 -6.54 6.22 4.76
C ALA A 53 -7.73 5.77 5.61
N GLU A 54 -8.08 4.49 5.59
CA GLU A 54 -9.17 3.93 6.38
C GLU A 54 -8.90 4.04 7.88
N GLY A 55 -7.70 3.69 8.31
CA GLY A 55 -7.25 3.79 9.69
C GLY A 55 -7.36 5.20 10.27
N LYS A 56 -7.02 6.21 9.48
CA LYS A 56 -7.10 7.62 9.92
C LYS A 56 -8.54 8.10 10.17
N HIS A 57 -9.54 7.44 9.61
CA HIS A 57 -10.95 7.73 9.90
C HIS A 57 -11.49 6.98 11.13
N ARG A 58 -10.68 6.13 11.78
CA ARG A 58 -11.09 5.40 12.97
C ARG A 58 -11.11 6.31 14.21
N LYS A 59 -11.94 5.94 15.18
CA LYS A 59 -12.25 6.77 16.36
C LYS A 59 -11.13 6.79 17.40
N THR A 60 -10.28 5.76 17.42
CA THR A 60 -9.25 5.60 18.45
C THR A 60 -7.87 5.43 17.83
N ALA A 61 -6.83 5.83 18.57
CA ALA A 61 -5.45 5.60 18.19
C ALA A 61 -5.13 4.09 18.07
N LYS A 62 -5.76 3.26 18.90
CA LYS A 62 -5.61 1.79 18.85
C LYS A 62 -6.13 1.22 17.54
N ASP A 63 -7.31 1.67 17.09
CA ASP A 63 -7.83 1.24 15.80
C ASP A 63 -6.93 1.70 14.66
N PHE A 64 -6.48 2.96 14.69
CA PHE A 64 -5.54 3.45 13.67
C PHE A 64 -4.25 2.61 13.64
N ALA A 65 -3.68 2.28 14.80
CA ALA A 65 -2.50 1.42 14.89
C ALA A 65 -2.73 0.03 14.27
N ASN A 66 -3.91 -0.57 14.45
CA ASN A 66 -4.24 -1.84 13.81
C ASN A 66 -4.22 -1.74 12.28
N PHE A 67 -4.76 -0.65 11.71
CA PHE A 67 -4.70 -0.40 10.28
C PHE A 67 -3.28 -0.15 9.77
N LEU A 68 -2.44 0.53 10.56
CA LEU A 68 -1.02 0.69 10.24
C LEU A 68 -0.27 -0.65 10.25
N ASN A 69 -0.61 -1.57 11.15
CA ASN A 69 -0.04 -2.93 11.13
C ASN A 69 -0.45 -3.70 9.87
N ILE A 70 -1.70 -3.57 9.41
CA ILE A 70 -2.15 -4.18 8.16
C ILE A 70 -1.41 -3.56 6.96
N SER A 71 -1.26 -2.23 6.96
CA SER A 71 -0.47 -1.51 5.95
C SER A 71 0.98 -2.01 5.88
N ALA A 72 1.62 -2.21 7.04
CA ALA A 72 2.97 -2.77 7.14
C ALA A 72 3.04 -4.22 6.65
N ALA A 73 2.04 -5.05 6.95
CA ALA A 73 1.97 -6.42 6.43
C ALA A 73 1.83 -6.44 4.89
N SER A 74 1.00 -5.57 4.32
CA SER A 74 0.90 -5.41 2.86
C SER A 74 2.21 -4.91 2.24
N LEU A 75 2.96 -4.06 2.94
CA LEU A 75 4.28 -3.61 2.48
C LEU A 75 5.31 -4.76 2.48
N ALA A 76 5.27 -5.64 3.49
CA ALA A 76 6.11 -6.85 3.51
C ALA A 76 5.78 -7.80 2.35
N GLU A 77 4.51 -7.92 1.95
CA GLU A 77 4.13 -8.66 0.74
C GLU A 77 4.71 -8.03 -0.53
N VAL A 78 4.70 -6.69 -0.65
CA VAL A 78 5.34 -5.99 -1.78
C VAL A 78 6.83 -6.34 -1.87
N ASP A 79 7.56 -6.26 -0.75
CA ASP A 79 8.98 -6.57 -0.68
C ASP A 79 9.28 -8.04 -1.04
N ALA A 80 8.49 -8.96 -0.50
CA ALA A 80 8.60 -10.39 -0.81
C ALA A 80 8.35 -10.67 -2.30
N ILE A 81 7.32 -10.06 -2.90
CA ILE A 81 7.03 -10.24 -4.33
C ILE A 81 8.14 -9.66 -5.21
N LEU A 82 8.66 -8.48 -4.87
CA LEU A 82 9.80 -7.90 -5.60
C LEU A 82 11.07 -8.75 -5.51
N THR A 83 11.28 -9.45 -4.39
CA THR A 83 12.44 -10.35 -4.20
C THR A 83 12.38 -11.59 -5.08
N ILE A 84 11.18 -12.06 -5.44
CA ILE A 84 10.99 -13.25 -6.30
C ILE A 84 10.74 -12.92 -7.78
N CYS A 85 10.64 -11.63 -8.13
CA CYS A 85 10.55 -11.15 -9.51
C CYS A 85 11.93 -11.10 -10.16
#